data_AF-A0A2V6JTS1-F1
#
_entry.id   AF-A0A2V6JTS1-F1
#
_cell.length_a   1.000
_cell.length_b   1.000
_cell.length_c   1.000
_cell.angle_alpha   90.00
_cell.angle_beta   90.00
_cell.angle_gamma   90.00
#
_symmetry.space_group_name_H-M   'P 1'
#
loop_
_entity.id
_entity.type
_entity.pdbx_description
1 polymer ?
#
loop_
_entity_poly.entity_id
_entity_poly.type
_entity_poly.pdbx_seq_one_letter_code
_entity_poly.pdbx_strand_id
1 'polypeptide(L)'
;MNRSCGRLIPCVIFGLCTIFAFARIANGAPEEAAGSIQEMMSPEEFRAAGLNKLTPDELVKLDAWLQGYRQVTEQKAEKVASARAAKIEKTKMDLLVSRVDGTFNGLTGRTIIRLEDGTVWKQANADDRYRPKVTDHPAAVVIHGIFGYKMQVEGTQEFYVDPVRNP
;
A
#
# COMPACT_ATOMS: atom_id res chain seq x y z
N MET A 1 -62.83 -18.68 -22.26
CA MET A 1 -62.14 -18.27 -21.01
C MET A 1 -61.29 -17.06 -21.33
N ASN A 2 -61.67 -15.86 -20.87
CA ASN A 2 -61.39 -15.24 -19.58
C ASN A 2 -60.04 -14.45 -19.57
N ARG A 3 -60.18 -13.11 -19.61
CA ARG A 3 -59.31 -12.04 -19.06
C ARG A 3 -57.93 -11.84 -19.74
N SER A 4 -57.71 -10.72 -20.44
CA SER A 4 -57.50 -9.33 -19.96
C SER A 4 -56.32 -9.15 -19.01
N CYS A 5 -55.26 -8.50 -19.49
CA CYS A 5 -54.55 -7.37 -18.86
C CYS A 5 -53.32 -7.06 -19.73
N GLY A 6 -52.98 -5.83 -20.11
CA GLY A 6 -53.51 -4.52 -19.81
C GLY A 6 -52.67 -3.54 -20.64
N ARG A 7 -53.37 -2.74 -21.44
CA ARG A 7 -52.84 -1.71 -22.34
C ARG A 7 -52.18 -0.56 -21.57
N LEU A 8 -51.15 0.00 -22.21
CA LEU A 8 -50.88 1.43 -22.46
C LEU A 8 -50.88 2.41 -21.28
N ILE A 9 -49.93 3.36 -21.29
CA ILE A 9 -50.16 4.81 -21.48
C ILE A 9 -48.83 5.55 -21.29
N PRO A 10 -48.35 6.31 -22.30
CA PRO A 10 -47.34 7.35 -22.11
C PRO A 10 -48.02 8.72 -21.90
N CYS A 11 -47.56 9.51 -20.92
CA CYS A 11 -47.40 10.97 -20.96
C CYS A 11 -47.37 11.59 -19.55
N VAL A 12 -46.24 12.27 -19.27
CA VAL A 12 -46.08 13.60 -18.63
C VAL A 12 -46.71 13.84 -17.25
N ILE A 13 -45.89 14.27 -16.28
CA ILE A 13 -46.01 15.55 -15.50
C ILE A 13 -45.06 15.53 -14.28
N PHE A 14 -44.16 16.53 -14.26
CA PHE A 14 -43.60 17.33 -13.15
C PHE A 14 -43.19 16.72 -11.78
N GLY A 15 -41.97 17.07 -11.36
CA GLY A 15 -41.58 17.24 -9.95
C GLY A 15 -40.06 17.12 -9.75
N LEU A 16 -39.27 18.20 -9.87
CA LEU A 16 -38.80 19.09 -8.79
C LEU A 16 -37.39 18.70 -8.28
N CYS A 17 -36.52 19.72 -8.08
CA CYS A 17 -35.16 19.73 -7.49
C CYS A 17 -34.01 19.37 -8.45
N THR A 18 -33.48 20.29 -9.27
CA THR A 18 -32.43 21.29 -8.96
C THR A 18 -31.33 20.84 -7.98
N ILE A 19 -30.09 21.12 -8.40
CA ILE A 19 -28.82 21.25 -7.65
C ILE A 19 -28.13 19.96 -7.17
N PHE A 20 -27.32 19.32 -8.03
CA PHE A 20 -26.05 18.74 -7.56
C PHE A 20 -24.95 19.74 -7.91
N ALA A 21 -24.77 20.67 -6.97
CA ALA A 21 -23.68 21.61 -6.93
C ALA A 21 -22.34 20.85 -6.91
N PHE A 22 -21.37 21.41 -7.64
CA PHE A 22 -19.93 21.24 -7.49
C PHE A 22 -19.49 20.35 -6.33
N ALA A 23 -19.14 19.10 -6.65
CA ALA A 23 -18.17 18.39 -5.84
C ALA A 23 -16.81 19.08 -6.03
N ARG A 24 -16.57 20.14 -5.25
CA ARG A 24 -15.21 20.61 -4.94
C ARG A 24 -14.51 19.43 -4.25
N ILE A 25 -13.66 18.73 -4.99
CA ILE A 25 -12.59 17.92 -4.39
C ILE A 25 -11.62 18.94 -3.78
N ALA A 26 -11.90 19.35 -2.56
CA ALA A 26 -10.91 20.01 -1.71
C ALA A 26 -10.13 18.89 -1.03
N ASN A 27 -9.06 18.43 -1.68
CA ASN A 27 -8.05 17.60 -1.04
C ASN A 27 -6.69 18.05 -1.56
N GLY A 28 -5.92 18.71 -0.70
CA GLY A 28 -4.58 19.18 -1.00
C GLY A 28 -4.14 20.23 0.02
N ALA A 29 -3.28 19.80 0.94
CA ALA A 29 -2.60 20.55 2.00
C ALA A 29 -3.44 20.84 3.27
N PRO A 30 -3.18 20.14 4.39
CA PRO A 30 -2.80 20.93 5.55
C PRO A 30 -1.51 21.61 5.14
N GLU A 31 -1.61 22.86 4.70
CA GLU A 31 -0.47 23.75 4.68
C GLU A 31 0.11 23.65 6.08
N GLU A 32 1.34 23.14 6.17
CA GLU A 32 2.11 23.26 7.39
C GLU A 32 2.13 24.76 7.69
N ALA A 33 1.26 25.18 8.60
CA ALA A 33 1.39 26.45 9.26
C ALA A 33 2.69 26.35 10.05
N ALA A 34 3.81 26.58 9.36
CA ALA A 34 5.10 26.97 9.92
C ALA A 34 5.02 28.41 10.45
N GLY A 35 3.87 28.75 11.04
CA GLY A 35 3.59 30.00 11.70
C GLY A 35 3.99 29.90 13.16
N SER A 36 4.14 31.06 13.76
CA SER A 36 4.29 31.22 15.20
C SER A 36 3.10 30.57 15.94
N ILE A 37 3.27 30.24 17.22
CA ILE A 37 2.18 29.73 18.07
C ILE A 37 0.93 30.63 18.00
N GLN A 38 1.11 31.94 17.84
CA GLN A 38 0.03 32.92 17.69
C GLN A 38 -0.78 32.80 16.38
N GLU A 39 -0.19 32.24 15.32
CA GLU A 39 -0.91 31.94 14.08
C GLU A 39 -1.66 30.60 14.17
N MET A 40 -1.20 29.69 15.04
CA MET A 40 -1.81 28.37 15.24
C MET A 40 -2.95 28.36 16.28
N MET A 41 -3.02 29.33 17.18
CA MET A 41 -4.11 29.44 18.19
C MET A 41 -4.71 30.85 18.22
N SER A 42 -5.96 30.97 18.64
CA SER A 42 -6.60 32.28 18.75
C SER A 42 -5.97 33.15 19.87
N PRO A 43 -6.04 34.49 19.79
CA PRO A 43 -5.52 35.38 20.82
C PRO A 43 -6.15 35.17 22.21
N GLU A 44 -7.39 34.67 22.24
CA GLU A 44 -8.09 34.32 23.48
C GLU A 44 -7.52 33.07 24.12
N GLU A 45 -7.24 32.03 23.32
CA GLU A 45 -6.57 30.80 23.78
C GLU A 45 -5.14 31.10 24.25
N PHE A 46 -4.43 31.99 23.57
CA PHE A 46 -3.10 32.44 23.96
C PHE A 46 -3.09 33.14 25.33
N ARG A 47 -4.09 34.00 25.59
CA ARG A 47 -4.29 34.64 26.90
C ARG A 47 -4.76 33.66 27.97
N ALA A 48 -5.66 32.73 27.63
CA ALA A 48 -6.16 31.71 28.54
C ALA A 48 -5.06 30.71 28.94
N ALA A 49 -4.15 30.38 28.03
CA ALA A 49 -2.97 29.57 28.28
C ALA A 49 -1.88 30.33 29.08
N GLY A 50 -2.07 31.62 29.35
CA GLY A 50 -1.14 32.45 30.11
C GLY A 50 0.16 32.80 29.36
N LEU A 51 0.22 32.51 28.05
CA LEU A 51 1.39 32.80 27.21
C LEU A 51 1.62 34.31 27.03
N ASN A 52 0.60 35.13 27.30
CA ASN A 52 0.69 36.60 27.29
C ASN A 52 1.52 37.20 28.44
N LYS A 53 1.96 36.39 29.41
CA LYS A 53 2.87 36.81 30.49
C LYS A 53 4.35 36.61 30.12
N LEU A 54 4.62 35.92 29.01
CA LEU A 54 5.97 35.69 28.52
C LEU A 54 6.48 36.93 27.79
N THR A 55 7.78 37.16 27.91
CA THR A 55 8.47 38.20 27.15
C THR A 55 8.59 37.80 25.67
N PRO A 56 8.74 38.76 24.74
CA PRO A 56 8.94 38.45 23.32
C PRO A 56 10.10 37.47 23.06
N ASP A 57 11.19 37.58 23.81
CA ASP A 57 12.35 36.68 23.69
C ASP A 57 12.05 35.25 24.15
N GLU A 58 11.18 35.06 25.14
CA GLU A 58 10.76 33.74 25.61
C GLU A 58 9.79 33.08 24.62
N LEU A 59 8.92 33.85 23.99
CA LEU A 59 8.02 33.36 22.94
C LEU A 59 8.81 32.83 21.73
N VAL A 60 9.84 33.56 21.29
CA VAL A 60 10.72 33.10 20.20
C VAL A 60 11.39 31.77 20.54
N LYS A 61 11.81 31.57 21.80
CA LYS A 61 12.39 30.28 22.25
C LYS A 61 11.36 29.15 22.26
N LEU A 62 10.11 29.46 22.63
CA LEU A 62 9.02 28.48 22.65
C LEU A 62 8.61 28.06 21.23
N ASP A 63 8.52 29.02 20.31
CA ASP A 63 8.26 28.77 18.88
C ASP A 63 9.35 27.88 18.27
N ALA A 64 10.63 28.21 18.52
CA ALA A 64 11.76 27.42 18.05
C ALA A 64 11.74 25.99 18.63
N TRP A 65 11.36 25.83 19.89
CA TRP A 65 11.23 24.50 20.53
C TRP A 65 10.11 23.67 19.90
N LEU A 66 8.93 24.26 19.63
CA LEU A 66 7.81 23.55 19.00
C LEU A 66 8.11 23.15 17.55
N GLN A 67 8.79 24.00 16.80
CA GLN A 67 9.24 23.66 15.44
C GLN A 67 10.17 22.44 15.46
N GLY A 68 11.14 22.41 16.37
CA GLY A 68 12.02 21.25 16.55
C GLY A 68 11.25 19.99 16.98
N TYR A 69 10.27 20.12 17.88
CA TYR A 69 9.43 18.99 18.30
C TYR A 69 8.60 18.44 17.15
N ARG A 70 7.99 19.32 16.35
CA ARG A 70 7.20 18.96 15.16
C ARG A 70 8.03 18.17 14.17
N GLN A 71 9.23 18.67 13.83
CA GLN A 71 10.15 17.98 12.92
C GLN A 71 10.53 16.58 13.44
N VAL A 72 10.75 16.43 14.75
CA VAL A 72 11.03 15.12 15.36
C VAL A 72 9.80 14.20 15.29
N THR A 73 8.60 14.72 15.53
CA THR A 73 7.37 13.92 15.46
C THR A 73 7.03 13.48 14.05
N GLU A 74 7.22 14.35 13.05
CA GLU A 74 7.02 14.04 11.64
C GLU A 74 8.03 13.01 11.15
N GLN A 75 9.33 13.19 11.45
CA GLN A 75 10.34 12.18 11.14
C GLN A 75 10.05 10.83 11.81
N LYS A 76 9.54 10.84 13.05
CA LYS A 76 9.15 9.61 13.74
C LYS A 76 7.93 8.97 13.07
N ALA A 77 6.94 9.76 12.69
CA ALA A 77 5.76 9.29 11.98
C ALA A 77 6.13 8.68 10.62
N GLU A 78 7.01 9.34 9.86
CA GLU A 78 7.54 8.83 8.59
C GLU A 78 8.35 7.55 8.77
N LYS A 79 9.23 7.49 9.77
CA LYS A 79 9.99 6.26 10.11
C LYS A 79 9.07 5.11 10.52
N VAL A 80 7.99 5.39 11.27
CA VAL A 80 7.01 4.36 11.65
C VAL A 80 6.19 3.92 10.43
N ALA A 81 5.78 4.84 9.56
CA ALA A 81 5.04 4.53 8.35
C ALA A 81 5.88 3.68 7.37
N SER A 82 7.13 4.08 7.12
CA SER A 82 8.07 3.34 6.28
C SER A 82 8.42 1.98 6.87
N ALA A 83 8.67 1.87 8.17
CA ALA A 83 8.91 0.59 8.83
C ALA A 83 7.68 -0.34 8.74
N ARG A 84 6.47 0.20 8.87
CA ARG A 84 5.23 -0.59 8.69
C ARG A 84 5.08 -1.05 7.24
N ALA A 85 5.34 -0.19 6.25
CA ALA A 85 5.29 -0.55 4.84
C ALA A 85 6.31 -1.64 4.50
N ALA A 86 7.56 -1.49 4.94
CA ALA A 86 8.62 -2.49 4.76
C ALA A 86 8.28 -3.82 5.44
N LYS A 87 7.64 -3.79 6.62
CA LYS A 87 7.19 -5.01 7.30
C LYS A 87 6.10 -5.72 6.50
N ILE A 88 5.12 -4.97 5.96
CA ILE A 88 4.04 -5.53 5.14
C ILE A 88 4.61 -6.14 3.86
N GLU A 89 5.52 -5.44 3.19
CA GLU A 89 6.20 -5.94 1.99
C GLU A 89 6.99 -7.21 2.30
N LYS A 90 7.76 -7.23 3.39
CA LYS A 90 8.47 -8.44 3.85
C LYS A 90 7.51 -9.60 4.11
N THR A 91 6.40 -9.37 4.82
CA THR A 91 5.41 -10.42 5.08
C THR A 91 4.74 -10.91 3.79
N LYS A 92 4.51 -10.04 2.80
CA LYS A 92 4.03 -10.45 1.47
C LYS A 92 5.05 -11.33 0.75
N MET A 93 6.34 -11.00 0.86
CA MET A 93 7.42 -11.83 0.30
C MET A 93 7.64 -13.11 1.10
N ASP A 94 7.24 -13.17 2.37
CA ASP A 94 7.32 -14.37 3.19
C ASP A 94 6.34 -15.46 2.71
N LEU A 95 5.22 -15.07 2.10
CA LEU A 95 4.25 -15.97 1.48
C LEU A 95 3.71 -15.36 0.18
N LEU A 96 4.37 -15.66 -0.93
CA LEU A 96 3.97 -15.24 -2.26
C LEU A 96 3.21 -16.36 -2.95
N VAL A 97 1.92 -16.16 -3.20
CA VAL A 97 1.09 -17.09 -3.99
C VAL A 97 0.85 -16.46 -5.35
N SER A 98 1.32 -17.13 -6.40
CA SER A 98 1.25 -16.62 -7.77
C SER A 98 1.19 -17.80 -8.75
N ARG A 99 1.45 -17.54 -10.02
CA ARG A 99 1.48 -18.52 -11.09
C ARG A 99 2.71 -18.29 -11.94
N VAL A 100 3.27 -19.35 -12.51
CA VAL A 100 4.42 -19.22 -13.43
C VAL A 100 3.93 -18.54 -14.71
N ASP A 101 4.66 -17.52 -15.15
CA ASP A 101 4.42 -16.84 -16.42
C ASP A 101 4.89 -17.73 -17.58
N GLY A 102 3.94 -18.28 -18.33
CA GLY A 102 4.19 -19.14 -19.47
C GLY A 102 4.42 -20.61 -19.12
N THR A 103 5.30 -21.27 -19.88
CA THR A 103 5.53 -22.71 -19.77
C THR A 103 6.69 -23.04 -18.83
N PHE A 104 6.42 -23.80 -17.78
CA PHE A 104 7.44 -24.34 -16.90
C PHE A 104 7.95 -25.70 -17.41
N ASN A 105 9.22 -25.77 -17.79
CA ASN A 105 9.85 -26.98 -18.31
C ASN A 105 10.63 -27.79 -17.24
N GLY A 106 10.65 -27.31 -16.00
CA GLY A 106 11.34 -27.97 -14.90
C GLY A 106 12.70 -27.38 -14.52
N LEU A 107 13.37 -28.06 -13.60
CA LEU A 107 14.67 -27.66 -13.06
C LEU A 107 15.82 -28.29 -13.83
N THR A 108 16.75 -27.44 -14.25
CA THR A 108 17.91 -27.81 -15.07
C THR A 108 19.24 -27.37 -14.45
N GLY A 109 19.20 -26.83 -13.23
CA GLY A 109 20.35 -26.30 -12.51
C GLY A 109 20.62 -24.80 -12.77
N ARG A 110 20.00 -24.23 -13.81
CA ARG A 110 20.08 -22.80 -14.14
C ARG A 110 18.71 -22.22 -14.48
N THR A 111 17.66 -22.88 -14.02
CA THR A 111 16.29 -22.47 -14.34
C THR A 111 15.99 -21.12 -13.71
N ILE A 112 15.46 -20.21 -14.52
CA ILE A 112 14.89 -18.93 -14.09
C ILE A 112 13.37 -19.05 -14.24
N ILE A 113 12.66 -18.73 -13.18
CA ILE A 113 11.21 -18.86 -13.06
C ILE A 113 10.67 -17.45 -12.89
N ARG A 114 9.89 -16.99 -13.86
CA ARG A 114 9.17 -15.73 -13.77
C ARG A 114 7.74 -16.02 -13.33
N LEU A 115 7.24 -15.24 -12.38
CA LEU A 115 5.87 -15.34 -11.90
C LEU A 115 5.03 -14.22 -12.51
N GLU A 116 3.71 -14.42 -12.59
CA GLU A 116 2.76 -13.45 -13.14
C GLU A 116 2.72 -12.12 -12.36
N ASP A 117 3.17 -12.12 -11.11
CA ASP A 117 3.31 -10.90 -10.29
C ASP A 117 4.54 -10.04 -10.66
N GLY A 118 5.33 -10.47 -11.66
CA GLY A 118 6.54 -9.79 -12.13
C GLY A 118 7.81 -10.15 -11.36
N THR A 119 7.73 -10.96 -10.30
CA THR A 119 8.91 -11.43 -9.59
C THR A 119 9.64 -12.50 -10.39
N VAL A 120 10.97 -12.49 -10.29
CA VAL A 120 11.85 -13.43 -10.97
C VAL A 120 12.69 -14.17 -9.95
N TRP A 121 12.70 -15.49 -10.07
CA TRP A 121 13.34 -16.40 -9.13
C TRP A 121 14.32 -17.29 -9.88
N LYS A 122 15.51 -17.47 -9.32
CA LYS A 122 16.53 -18.36 -9.86
C LYS A 122 16.62 -19.60 -9.00
N GLN A 123 16.78 -20.76 -9.61
CA GLN A 123 17.11 -21.99 -8.90
C GLN A 123 18.39 -21.84 -8.07
N ALA A 124 18.32 -22.10 -6.76
CA ALA A 124 19.46 -21.95 -5.85
C ALA A 124 20.45 -23.12 -5.96
N ASN A 125 19.94 -24.36 -5.96
CA ASN A 125 20.75 -25.56 -6.06
C ASN A 125 20.90 -26.01 -7.51
N ALA A 126 22.11 -25.95 -8.07
CA ALA A 126 22.35 -26.33 -9.46
C ALA A 126 22.14 -27.84 -9.75
N ASP A 127 22.19 -28.68 -8.71
CA ASP A 127 22.05 -30.13 -8.83
C ASP A 127 20.57 -30.57 -8.85
N ASP A 128 19.64 -29.71 -8.42
CA ASP A 128 18.22 -30.06 -8.41
C ASP A 128 17.72 -30.24 -9.85
N ARG A 129 17.13 -31.40 -10.11
CA ARG A 129 16.51 -31.74 -11.40
C ARG A 129 15.08 -32.16 -11.15
N TYR A 130 14.16 -31.52 -11.84
CA TYR A 130 12.74 -31.80 -11.69
C TYR A 130 12.04 -31.74 -13.04
N ARG A 131 11.14 -32.68 -13.30
CA ARG A 131 10.24 -32.65 -14.47
C ARG A 131 8.81 -32.38 -14.01
N PRO A 132 8.21 -31.25 -14.40
CA PRO A 132 6.87 -30.88 -13.97
C PRO A 132 5.83 -31.77 -14.61
N LYS A 133 4.74 -31.99 -13.86
CA LYS A 133 3.54 -32.65 -14.38
C LYS A 133 2.64 -31.67 -15.13
N VAL A 134 2.58 -30.43 -14.65
CA VAL A 134 1.82 -29.34 -15.25
C VAL A 134 2.81 -28.32 -15.79
N THR A 135 2.77 -28.09 -17.10
CA THR A 135 3.72 -27.21 -17.78
C THR A 135 3.12 -25.86 -18.12
N ASP A 136 1.81 -25.78 -18.38
CA ASP A 136 1.15 -24.55 -18.80
C ASP A 136 0.68 -23.72 -17.60
N HIS A 137 1.33 -22.58 -17.38
CA HIS A 137 1.10 -21.64 -16.28
C HIS A 137 0.74 -22.33 -14.94
N PRO A 138 1.59 -23.22 -14.40
CA PRO A 138 1.32 -23.90 -13.14
C PRO A 138 1.27 -22.92 -11.97
N ALA A 139 0.43 -23.22 -10.97
CA ALA A 139 0.42 -22.44 -9.73
C ALA A 139 1.79 -22.53 -9.02
N ALA A 140 2.24 -21.44 -8.41
CA ALA A 140 3.52 -21.38 -7.70
C ALA A 140 3.36 -20.66 -6.36
N VAL A 141 3.92 -21.26 -5.31
CA VAL A 141 3.96 -20.67 -3.98
C VAL A 141 5.42 -20.51 -3.58
N VAL A 142 5.82 -19.30 -3.20
CA VAL A 142 7.13 -19.02 -2.61
C VAL A 142 6.97 -18.74 -1.13
N ILE A 143 7.73 -19.46 -0.33
CA ILE A 143 7.72 -19.36 1.12
C ILE A 143 9.12 -18.98 1.58
N HIS A 144 9.24 -17.89 2.31
CA HIS A 144 10.49 -17.53 2.96
C HIS A 144 10.59 -18.21 4.32
N GLY A 145 11.63 -19.01 4.49
CA GLY A 145 11.97 -19.64 5.75
C GLY A 145 13.30 -19.13 6.30
N ILE A 146 13.69 -19.68 7.45
CA ILE A 146 14.99 -19.38 8.09
C ILE A 146 16.21 -19.77 7.23
N PHE A 147 16.03 -20.62 6.22
CA PHE A 147 17.08 -21.14 5.33
C PHE A 147 17.01 -20.58 3.90
N GLY A 148 16.25 -19.50 3.69
CA GLY A 148 16.05 -18.89 2.37
C GLY A 148 14.65 -19.16 1.81
N TYR A 149 14.49 -18.94 0.51
CA TYR A 149 13.19 -19.08 -0.17
C TYR A 149 13.04 -20.48 -0.74
N LYS A 150 11.88 -21.07 -0.49
CA LYS A 150 11.44 -22.30 -1.13
C LYS A 150 10.31 -21.99 -2.08
N MET A 151 10.34 -22.59 -3.25
CA MET A 151 9.25 -22.52 -4.22
C MET A 151 8.64 -23.91 -4.38
N GLN A 152 7.31 -23.95 -4.36
CA GLN A 152 6.53 -25.11 -4.74
C GLN A 152 5.75 -24.76 -6.00
N VAL A 153 6.07 -25.43 -7.11
CA VAL A 153 5.29 -25.33 -8.35
C VAL A 153 4.31 -26.50 -8.40
N GLU A 154 3.15 -26.28 -8.99
CA GLU A 154 2.11 -27.30 -9.10
C GLU A 154 2.64 -28.56 -9.79
N GLY A 155 2.41 -29.70 -9.15
CA GLY A 155 2.92 -30.98 -9.64
C GLY A 155 4.43 -31.12 -9.49
N THR A 156 5.09 -30.28 -8.66
CA THR A 156 6.49 -30.42 -8.26
C THR A 156 6.69 -30.63 -6.76
N GLN A 157 7.87 -31.12 -6.38
CA GLN A 157 8.34 -31.02 -4.99
C GLN A 157 8.80 -29.58 -4.71
N GLU A 158 8.89 -29.22 -3.44
CA GLU A 158 9.51 -27.96 -3.01
C GLU A 158 11.02 -27.96 -3.31
N PHE A 159 11.54 -26.83 -3.78
CA PHE A 159 12.97 -26.62 -4.04
C PHE A 159 13.40 -25.21 -3.67
N TYR A 160 14.70 -24.98 -3.48
CA TYR A 160 15.21 -23.67 -3.09
C TYR A 160 15.40 -22.74 -4.28
N VAL A 161 15.04 -21.48 -4.07
CA VAL A 161 15.16 -20.41 -5.06
C VAL A 161 15.77 -19.16 -4.43
N ASP A 162 16.40 -18.34 -5.27
CA ASP A 162 16.95 -17.04 -4.92
C ASP A 162 16.19 -15.93 -5.68
N PRO A 163 15.79 -14.84 -5.02
CA PRO A 163 15.13 -13.72 -5.69
C PRO A 163 16.12 -12.95 -6.58
N VAL A 164 15.71 -12.65 -7.81
CA VAL A 164 16.49 -11.83 -8.75
C VAL A 164 16.07 -10.37 -8.59
N ARG A 165 16.91 -9.56 -7.94
CA ARG A 165 16.60 -8.14 -7.62
C ARG A 165 16.70 -7.18 -8.82
N ASN A 166 17.33 -7.61 -9.92
CA ASN A 166 17.51 -6.87 -11.16
C ASN A 166 17.29 -7.83 -12.35
N PRO A 167 16.03 -8.07 -12.76
CA PRO A 167 15.72 -8.89 -13.92
C PRO A 167 16.02 -8.21 -15.26
#